data_AF-A0A956ZG30-F1
#
_entry.id   AF-A0A956ZG30-F1
#
_cell.length_a   1.000
_cell.length_b   1.000
_cell.length_c   1.000
_cell.angle_alpha   90.00
_cell.angle_beta   90.00
_cell.angle_gamma   90.00
#
_symmetry.space_group_name_H-M   'P 1'
#
loop_
_entity.id
_entity.type
_entity.pdbx_description
1 polymer ?
#
loop_
_entity_poly.entity_id
_entity_poly.type
_entity_poly.pdbx_seq_one_letter_code
_entity_poly.pdbx_strand_id
1 'polypeptide(L)'
;MEDLYSLIEIAESNEDYRTILEILRWYEGFSCPRCSCTEAYRIKTRSLFECKNCRMQVSATSGTFLHGVRNLRDWVKAILSFANSEGQSAVSVARLFNRGYSTAWFMMQKIRMVLENGFEESGEAYILPCSMLKEALFKASSEDKHFDLDEVESCSEPVLSSRAAVLVAFLLGTFRGVSRKYSQLYALEFAYRSLADSAEPIRLLSMFVRGRISRRKTITSYVAPYLIRLPSAL
;
A
#
# COMPACT_ATOMS: atom_id res chain seq x y z
N MET A 1 -13.22 -12.73 -12.17
CA MET A 1 -12.09 -11.77 -12.16
C MET A 1 -11.83 -11.19 -13.54
N GLU A 2 -11.90 -11.97 -14.64
CA GLU A 2 -11.79 -11.44 -16.02
C GLU A 2 -12.72 -10.25 -16.30
N ASP A 3 -13.98 -10.31 -15.85
CA ASP A 3 -14.95 -9.22 -15.99
C ASP A 3 -14.56 -7.92 -15.25
N LEU A 4 -13.70 -7.98 -14.22
CA LEU A 4 -13.27 -6.78 -13.50
C LEU A 4 -12.10 -6.08 -14.20
N TYR A 5 -11.19 -6.84 -14.83
CA TYR A 5 -10.10 -6.27 -15.63
C TYR A 5 -10.64 -5.52 -16.84
N SER A 6 -11.62 -6.09 -17.55
CA SER A 6 -12.27 -5.41 -18.68
C SER A 6 -12.96 -4.11 -18.24
N LEU A 7 -13.66 -4.11 -17.09
CA LEU A 7 -14.26 -2.91 -16.51
C LEU A 7 -13.21 -1.83 -16.19
N ILE A 8 -12.05 -2.23 -15.65
CA ILE A 8 -10.94 -1.31 -15.34
C ILE A 8 -10.36 -0.69 -16.61
N GLU A 9 -10.22 -1.47 -17.68
CA GLU A 9 -9.67 -1.00 -18.96
C GLU A 9 -10.56 0.04 -19.63
N ILE A 10 -11.87 -0.15 -19.59
CA ILE A 10 -12.84 0.79 -20.20
C ILE A 10 -13.22 1.96 -19.28
N ALA A 11 -12.80 1.96 -18.02
CA ALA A 11 -13.14 3.01 -17.06
C ALA A 11 -12.41 4.32 -17.36
N GLU A 12 -13.18 5.40 -17.51
CA GLU A 12 -12.64 6.73 -17.84
C GLU A 12 -12.96 7.78 -16.78
N SER A 13 -14.09 7.62 -16.08
CA SER A 13 -14.63 8.58 -15.12
C SER A 13 -14.44 8.15 -13.67
N ASN A 14 -14.51 9.10 -12.74
CA ASN A 14 -14.52 8.76 -11.31
C ASN A 14 -15.73 7.89 -10.92
N GLU A 15 -16.82 7.91 -11.69
CA GLU A 15 -18.00 7.12 -11.41
C GLU A 15 -17.83 5.64 -11.80
N ASP A 16 -17.13 5.38 -12.91
CA ASP A 16 -16.73 4.04 -13.31
C ASP A 16 -15.84 3.41 -12.23
N TYR A 17 -14.84 4.17 -11.76
CA TYR A 17 -13.98 3.72 -10.66
C TYR A 17 -14.73 3.52 -9.35
N ARG A 18 -15.75 4.33 -9.03
CA ARG A 18 -16.62 4.05 -7.87
C ARG A 18 -17.30 2.70 -8.03
N THR A 19 -17.92 2.44 -9.18
CA THR A 19 -18.61 1.18 -9.45
C THR A 19 -17.68 -0.02 -9.32
N ILE A 20 -16.46 0.06 -9.87
CA ILE A 20 -15.43 -0.97 -9.71
C ILE A 20 -15.09 -1.22 -8.24
N LEU A 21 -14.90 -0.14 -7.47
CA LEU A 21 -14.62 -0.24 -6.03
C LEU A 21 -15.81 -0.77 -5.23
N GLU A 22 -17.05 -0.49 -5.63
CA GLU A 22 -18.26 -1.07 -5.02
C GLU A 22 -18.28 -2.59 -5.21
N ILE A 23 -18.07 -3.06 -6.44
CA ILE A 23 -17.99 -4.48 -6.77
C ILE A 23 -16.90 -5.15 -5.92
N LEU A 24 -15.70 -4.57 -5.89
CA LEU A 24 -14.58 -5.09 -5.10
C LEU A 24 -14.83 -5.11 -3.60
N ARG A 25 -15.53 -4.12 -3.06
CA ARG A 25 -15.75 -4.03 -1.62
C ARG A 25 -16.81 -5.02 -1.15
N TRP A 26 -17.83 -5.26 -1.96
CA TRP A 26 -19.03 -5.99 -1.58
C TRP A 26 -19.29 -7.22 -2.44
N TYR A 27 -18.26 -7.79 -3.08
CA TYR A 27 -18.40 -9.03 -3.86
C TYR A 27 -18.87 -10.21 -3.01
N GLU A 28 -18.51 -10.24 -1.71
CA GLU A 28 -18.95 -11.26 -0.73
C GLU A 28 -20.25 -10.86 -0.01
N GLY A 29 -20.85 -9.74 -0.40
CA GLY A 29 -22.02 -9.16 0.27
C GLY A 29 -21.71 -7.85 0.99
N PHE A 30 -22.78 -7.09 1.22
CA PHE A 30 -22.70 -5.86 2.00
C PHE A 30 -22.46 -6.20 3.49
N SER A 31 -21.65 -5.38 4.17
CA SER A 31 -21.54 -5.38 5.62
C SER A 31 -21.43 -3.96 6.13
N CYS A 32 -22.38 -3.57 6.99
CA CYS A 32 -22.43 -2.21 7.52
C CYS A 32 -21.25 -1.95 8.47
N PRO A 33 -20.42 -0.92 8.24
CA PRO A 33 -19.29 -0.61 9.11
C PRO A 33 -19.67 -0.13 10.51
N ARG A 34 -20.96 0.17 10.76
CA ARG A 34 -21.47 0.64 12.07
C ARG A 34 -22.15 -0.46 12.89
N CYS A 35 -22.89 -1.36 12.26
CA CYS A 35 -23.71 -2.35 12.97
C CYS A 35 -23.60 -3.77 12.42
N SER A 36 -22.70 -4.01 11.46
CA SER A 36 -22.45 -5.30 10.81
C SER A 36 -23.65 -5.96 10.12
N CYS A 37 -24.79 -5.27 10.01
CA CYS A 37 -25.93 -5.71 9.22
C CYS A 37 -25.52 -5.92 7.76
N THR A 38 -25.96 -7.04 7.20
CA THR A 38 -25.63 -7.48 5.84
C THR A 38 -26.63 -7.03 4.78
N GLU A 39 -27.70 -6.36 5.21
CA GLU A 39 -28.74 -5.87 4.31
C GLU A 39 -28.65 -4.35 4.10
N ALA A 40 -28.78 -3.95 2.83
CA ALA A 40 -28.81 -2.55 2.44
C ALA A 40 -29.70 -2.29 1.22
N TYR A 41 -30.08 -1.03 1.04
CA TYR A 41 -30.64 -0.50 -0.20
C TYR A 41 -29.55 0.22 -1.00
N ARG A 42 -29.39 -0.10 -2.29
CA ARG A 42 -28.47 0.64 -3.18
C ARG A 42 -29.15 1.91 -3.69
N ILE A 43 -28.61 3.06 -3.31
CA ILE A 43 -29.03 4.38 -3.80
C ILE A 43 -28.32 4.64 -5.12
N LYS A 44 -28.95 4.22 -6.23
CA LYS A 44 -28.35 4.28 -7.59
C LYS A 44 -27.92 5.69 -8.01
N THR A 45 -28.59 6.74 -7.54
CA THR A 45 -28.30 8.13 -7.93
C THR A 45 -27.02 8.69 -7.30
N ARG A 46 -26.47 8.04 -6.27
CA ARG A 46 -25.34 8.57 -5.49
C ARG A 46 -24.21 7.55 -5.27
N SER A 47 -24.34 6.33 -5.77
CA SER A 47 -23.36 5.24 -5.54
C SER A 47 -23.07 5.05 -4.05
N LEU A 48 -24.18 4.87 -3.32
CA LEU A 48 -24.22 4.66 -1.87
C LEU A 48 -25.08 3.45 -1.54
N PHE A 49 -24.76 2.81 -0.40
CA PHE A 49 -25.56 1.78 0.22
C PHE A 49 -26.11 2.30 1.54
N GLU A 50 -27.42 2.22 1.75
CA GLU A 50 -28.07 2.53 3.01
C GLU A 50 -28.36 1.24 3.78
N CYS A 51 -27.78 1.10 4.97
CA CYS A 51 -28.04 -0.03 5.84
C CYS A 51 -29.50 -0.08 6.29
N LYS A 52 -30.16 -1.25 6.15
CA LYS A 52 -31.56 -1.43 6.57
C LYS A 52 -31.77 -1.26 8.08
N ASN A 53 -30.78 -1.63 8.88
CA ASN A 53 -30.86 -1.57 10.34
C ASN A 53 -30.60 -0.15 10.89
N CYS A 54 -29.39 0.37 10.69
CA CYS A 54 -28.96 1.64 11.32
C CYS A 54 -29.10 2.89 10.43
N ARG A 55 -29.64 2.74 9.21
CA ARG A 55 -29.84 3.82 8.21
C ARG A 55 -28.56 4.58 7.81
N MET A 56 -27.39 4.05 8.15
CA MET A 56 -26.12 4.64 7.75
C MET A 56 -25.93 4.48 6.24
N GLN A 57 -25.57 5.57 5.57
CA GLN A 57 -25.19 5.59 4.16
C GLN A 57 -23.68 5.45 4.02
N VAL A 58 -23.24 4.56 3.13
CA VAL A 58 -21.84 4.16 2.97
C VAL A 58 -21.50 4.07 1.49
N SER A 59 -20.45 4.75 1.04
CA SER A 59 -19.88 4.60 -0.31
C SER A 59 -18.83 3.50 -0.33
N ALA A 60 -18.39 3.07 -1.51
CA ALA A 60 -17.25 2.15 -1.65
C ALA A 60 -15.98 2.63 -0.91
N THR A 61 -15.78 3.93 -0.74
CA THR A 61 -14.58 4.51 -0.12
C THR A 61 -14.77 4.89 1.35
N SER A 62 -15.99 4.83 1.88
CA SER A 62 -16.27 5.17 3.28
C SER A 62 -15.58 4.23 4.26
N GLY A 63 -14.72 4.75 5.14
CA GLY A 63 -13.99 3.92 6.11
C GLY A 63 -12.77 3.19 5.54
N THR A 64 -12.43 3.39 4.26
CA THR A 64 -11.33 2.66 3.60
C THR A 64 -10.07 3.52 3.46
N PHE A 65 -8.99 2.96 2.89
CA PHE A 65 -7.83 3.77 2.51
C PHE A 65 -8.18 4.87 1.50
N LEU A 66 -9.23 4.70 0.70
CA LEU A 66 -9.68 5.70 -0.27
C LEU A 66 -10.65 6.73 0.32
N HIS A 67 -10.85 6.73 1.65
CA HIS A 67 -11.74 7.67 2.31
C HIS A 67 -11.32 9.13 2.06
N GLY A 68 -12.27 9.94 1.58
CA GLY A 68 -12.06 11.36 1.27
C GLY A 68 -11.25 11.64 -0.01
N VAL A 69 -10.89 10.61 -0.78
CA VAL A 69 -10.20 10.78 -2.07
C VAL A 69 -11.15 11.38 -3.10
N ARG A 70 -10.74 12.50 -3.71
CA ARG A 70 -11.51 13.20 -4.75
C ARG A 70 -11.20 12.71 -6.17
N ASN A 71 -9.94 12.37 -6.43
CA ASN A 71 -9.44 11.92 -7.73
C ASN A 71 -9.25 10.39 -7.74
N LEU A 72 -10.35 9.64 -7.69
CA LEU A 72 -10.31 8.17 -7.69
C LEU A 72 -9.59 7.61 -8.91
N ARG A 73 -9.77 8.23 -10.08
CA ARG A 73 -9.05 7.84 -11.31
C ARG A 73 -7.54 7.74 -11.09
N ASP A 74 -6.91 8.79 -10.55
CA ASP A 74 -5.46 8.80 -10.37
C ASP A 74 -5.02 7.78 -9.31
N TRP A 75 -5.80 7.62 -8.24
CA TRP A 75 -5.49 6.65 -7.19
C TRP A 75 -5.59 5.22 -7.69
N VAL A 76 -6.69 4.85 -8.36
CA VAL A 76 -6.84 3.50 -8.93
C VAL A 76 -5.75 3.25 -9.95
N LYS A 77 -5.50 4.17 -10.89
CA LYS A 77 -4.41 4.01 -11.86
C LYS A 77 -3.03 3.93 -11.21
N ALA A 78 -2.75 4.70 -10.16
CA ALA A 78 -1.49 4.60 -9.43
C ALA A 78 -1.32 3.25 -8.73
N ILE A 79 -2.40 2.71 -8.14
CA ILE A 79 -2.41 1.38 -7.51
C ILE A 79 -2.12 0.29 -8.56
N LEU A 80 -2.83 0.32 -9.68
CA LEU A 80 -2.64 -0.66 -10.76
C LEU A 80 -1.23 -0.56 -11.37
N SER A 81 -0.76 0.66 -11.59
CA SER A 81 0.58 0.90 -12.13
C SER A 81 1.66 0.44 -11.14
N PHE A 82 1.48 0.68 -9.84
CA PHE A 82 2.34 0.16 -8.79
C PHE A 82 2.43 -1.36 -8.82
N ALA A 83 1.30 -2.05 -8.98
CA ALA A 83 1.23 -3.50 -9.03
C ALA A 83 1.90 -4.08 -10.28
N ASN A 84 1.73 -3.45 -11.45
CA ASN A 84 2.20 -3.96 -12.75
C ASN A 84 3.65 -3.59 -13.12
N SER A 85 4.32 -2.74 -12.36
CA SER A 85 5.69 -2.29 -12.67
C SER A 85 6.73 -3.07 -11.88
N GLU A 86 8.00 -3.02 -12.27
CA GLU A 86 9.11 -3.58 -11.46
C GLU A 86 9.45 -2.69 -10.24
N GLY A 87 8.88 -1.49 -10.17
CA GLY A 87 9.12 -0.51 -9.13
C GLY A 87 8.78 0.89 -9.60
N GLN A 88 8.17 1.71 -8.73
CA GLN A 88 7.86 3.10 -9.07
C GLN A 88 8.40 4.11 -8.07
N SER A 89 9.20 5.03 -8.58
CA SER A 89 9.59 6.22 -7.84
C SER A 89 8.45 7.25 -7.83
N ALA A 90 8.41 8.08 -6.79
CA ALA A 90 7.47 9.20 -6.70
C ALA A 90 7.61 10.18 -7.89
N VAL A 91 8.80 10.30 -8.47
CA VAL A 91 9.04 11.13 -9.67
C VAL A 91 8.35 10.53 -10.89
N SER A 92 8.40 9.21 -11.06
CA SER A 92 7.69 8.52 -12.16
C SER A 92 6.18 8.74 -12.04
N VAL A 93 5.61 8.53 -10.86
CA VAL A 93 4.18 8.75 -10.58
C VAL A 93 3.77 10.21 -10.79
N ALA A 94 4.61 11.17 -10.35
CA ALA A 94 4.35 12.59 -10.54
C ALA A 94 4.23 12.95 -12.03
N ARG A 95 5.10 12.40 -12.88
CA ARG A 95 5.06 12.58 -14.33
C ARG A 95 3.86 11.88 -14.95
N LEU A 96 3.62 10.63 -14.59
CA LEU A 96 2.54 9.79 -15.13
C LEU A 96 1.15 10.42 -14.94
N PHE A 97 0.92 11.06 -13.79
CA PHE A 97 -0.38 11.66 -13.45
C PHE A 97 -0.41 13.19 -13.54
N ASN A 98 0.67 13.82 -13.99
CA ASN A 98 0.84 15.27 -14.00
C ASN A 98 0.50 15.90 -12.63
N ARG A 99 1.08 15.36 -11.56
CA ARG A 99 0.87 15.79 -10.17
C ARG A 99 2.18 16.31 -9.57
N GLY A 100 2.06 17.17 -8.57
CA GLY A 100 3.21 17.60 -7.78
C GLY A 100 3.89 16.42 -7.09
N TYR A 101 5.22 16.49 -6.94
CA TYR A 101 6.04 15.45 -6.32
C TYR A 101 5.51 15.04 -4.93
N SER A 102 5.13 16.00 -4.10
CA SER A 102 4.62 15.74 -2.75
C SER A 102 3.33 14.92 -2.74
N THR A 103 2.44 15.13 -3.72
CA THR A 103 1.23 14.34 -3.91
C THR A 103 1.57 12.91 -4.35
N ALA A 104 2.45 12.77 -5.34
CA ALA A 104 2.88 11.46 -5.82
C ALA A 104 3.59 10.64 -4.73
N TRP A 105 4.48 11.29 -3.97
CA TRP A 105 5.15 10.68 -2.82
C TRP A 105 4.13 10.22 -1.77
N PHE A 106 3.12 11.06 -1.47
CA PHE A 106 2.07 10.72 -0.53
C PHE A 106 1.23 9.52 -1.00
N MET A 107 0.91 9.45 -2.29
CA MET A 107 0.21 8.31 -2.89
C MET A 107 1.02 7.02 -2.69
N MET A 108 2.31 7.07 -3.02
CA MET A 108 3.21 5.94 -2.89
C MET A 108 3.38 5.46 -1.45
N GLN A 109 3.55 6.36 -0.48
CA GLN A 109 3.63 5.96 0.93
C GLN A 109 2.32 5.34 1.42
N LYS A 110 1.17 5.86 0.98
CA LYS A 110 -0.12 5.29 1.34
C LYS A 110 -0.32 3.90 0.75
N ILE A 111 0.14 3.64 -0.48
CA ILE A 111 0.17 2.30 -1.08
C ILE A 111 1.00 1.35 -0.22
N ARG A 112 2.21 1.73 0.19
CA ARG A 112 3.04 0.86 1.03
C ARG A 112 2.45 0.59 2.41
N MET A 113 1.79 1.58 3.02
CA MET A 113 1.05 1.36 4.28
C MET A 113 -0.07 0.33 4.14
N VAL A 114 -0.73 0.25 2.97
CA VAL A 114 -1.76 -0.77 2.72
C VAL A 114 -1.13 -2.16 2.75
N LEU A 115 0.07 -2.31 2.20
CA LEU A 115 0.83 -3.56 2.29
C LEU A 115 1.07 -3.96 3.74
N GLU A 116 1.52 -3.03 4.58
CA GLU A 116 1.75 -3.28 6.01
C GLU A 116 0.50 -3.80 6.72
N ASN A 117 -0.65 -3.17 6.50
CA ASN A 117 -1.92 -3.61 7.11
C ASN A 117 -2.42 -4.95 6.55
N GLY A 118 -2.05 -5.33 5.32
CA GLY A 118 -2.50 -6.58 4.71
C GLY A 118 -1.53 -7.76 4.91
N PHE A 119 -0.27 -7.49 5.22
CA PHE A 119 0.73 -8.51 5.54
C PHE A 119 0.76 -8.88 7.03
N GLU A 120 -0.07 -8.25 7.88
CA GLU A 120 -0.07 -8.46 9.33
C GLU A 120 -0.63 -9.80 9.82
N GLU A 121 -1.14 -10.71 8.96
CA GLU A 121 -1.93 -11.87 9.44
C GLU A 121 -1.57 -13.27 8.90
N SER A 122 -0.41 -13.54 8.29
CA SER A 122 -0.11 -14.93 7.88
C SER A 122 1.35 -15.35 7.88
N GLY A 123 1.70 -16.24 8.81
CA GLY A 123 2.86 -17.13 8.71
C GLY A 123 4.17 -16.65 9.34
N GLU A 124 5.21 -17.46 9.11
CA GLU A 124 6.59 -17.14 9.48
C GLU A 124 7.06 -15.87 8.75
N ALA A 125 7.97 -15.12 9.36
CA ALA A 125 8.53 -13.90 8.77
C ALA A 125 10.05 -13.91 8.90
N TYR A 126 10.74 -13.47 7.85
CA TYR A 126 12.15 -13.12 7.95
C TYR A 126 12.27 -11.81 8.74
N ILE A 127 13.07 -11.83 9.79
CA ILE A 127 13.33 -10.68 10.64
C ILE A 127 14.74 -10.20 10.35
N LEU A 128 14.88 -8.92 9.99
CA LEU A 128 16.18 -8.29 9.75
C LEU A 128 16.31 -7.00 10.57
N PRO A 129 17.42 -6.78 11.28
CA PRO A 129 17.68 -5.48 11.88
C PRO A 129 17.70 -4.39 10.82
N CYS A 130 16.99 -3.28 11.07
CA CYS A 130 17.02 -2.11 10.18
C CYS A 130 18.45 -1.56 10.00
N SER A 131 19.34 -1.85 10.94
CA SER A 131 20.77 -1.52 10.86
C SER A 131 21.48 -2.17 9.66
N MET A 132 21.05 -3.35 9.22
CA MET A 132 21.66 -4.05 8.07
C MET A 132 21.47 -3.29 6.75
N LEU A 133 20.53 -2.35 6.70
CA LEU A 133 20.29 -1.50 5.54
C LEU A 133 21.07 -0.17 5.59
N LYS A 134 21.77 0.13 6.70
CA LYS A 134 22.37 1.45 6.97
C LYS A 134 23.38 1.90 5.93
N GLU A 135 24.33 1.05 5.57
CA GLU A 135 25.45 1.45 4.72
C GLU A 135 25.07 1.68 3.27
N ALA A 136 24.09 0.93 2.78
CA ALA A 136 23.64 0.99 1.40
C ALA A 136 22.59 2.08 1.17
N LEU A 137 21.63 2.26 2.08
CA LEU A 137 20.40 2.99 1.78
C LEU A 137 20.33 4.40 2.33
N PHE A 138 20.73 4.60 3.58
CA PHE A 138 20.44 5.86 4.30
C PHE A 138 21.41 6.99 3.94
N LYS A 139 22.62 6.66 3.47
CA LYS A 139 23.57 7.67 2.92
C LYS A 139 23.03 8.39 1.68
N ALA A 140 22.02 7.82 1.01
CA ALA A 140 21.38 8.40 -0.17
C ALA A 140 20.13 9.25 0.15
N SER A 141 19.78 9.44 1.42
CA SER A 141 18.55 10.14 1.85
C SER A 141 18.85 11.51 2.47
N SER A 142 18.13 12.56 2.02
CA SER A 142 18.22 13.90 2.61
C SER A 142 17.50 14.02 3.96
N GLU A 143 16.72 13.01 4.35
CA GLU A 143 15.95 12.96 5.60
C GLU A 143 16.77 12.42 6.79
N ASP A 144 17.93 11.79 6.55
CA ASP A 144 18.75 11.14 7.58
C ASP A 144 20.06 11.92 7.79
N LYS A 145 20.03 12.95 8.67
CA LYS A 145 21.17 13.88 8.83
C LYS A 145 22.18 13.55 9.93
N HIS A 146 21.89 12.66 10.89
CA HIS A 146 22.82 12.27 11.97
C HIS A 146 22.36 10.92 12.57
N PHE A 147 23.27 9.94 12.68
CA PHE A 147 23.00 8.75 13.48
C PHE A 147 24.31 8.18 14.05
N ASP A 148 24.30 7.92 15.37
CA ASP A 148 25.44 7.41 16.12
C ASP A 148 25.52 5.88 16.02
N LEU A 149 26.73 5.34 15.80
CA LEU A 149 26.94 3.96 15.33
C LEU A 149 26.98 2.92 16.46
N ASP A 150 27.04 3.35 17.72
CA ASP A 150 27.50 2.53 18.84
C ASP A 150 26.43 1.67 19.55
N GLU A 151 25.15 1.70 19.13
CA GLU A 151 24.06 0.98 19.84
C GLU A 151 23.66 -0.39 19.26
N VAL A 152 24.49 -1.07 18.45
CA VAL A 152 24.05 -2.32 17.78
C VAL A 152 25.08 -3.44 17.85
N GLU A 153 25.14 -4.11 19.01
CA GLU A 153 25.82 -5.40 19.13
C GLU A 153 24.83 -6.59 19.10
N SER A 154 25.25 -7.62 18.36
CA SER A 154 24.78 -9.01 18.30
C SER A 154 23.51 -9.35 17.47
N CYS A 155 23.72 -9.69 16.19
CA CYS A 155 22.89 -10.68 15.50
C CYS A 155 23.80 -11.51 14.58
N SER A 156 24.00 -12.78 14.92
CA SER A 156 24.89 -13.73 14.23
C SER A 156 24.07 -14.80 13.51
N GLU A 157 23.67 -14.59 12.25
CA GLU A 157 23.22 -15.68 11.36
C GLU A 157 23.58 -15.44 9.87
N PRO A 158 24.21 -16.42 9.18
CA PRO A 158 24.65 -16.29 7.78
C PRO A 158 23.51 -16.37 6.73
N VAL A 159 22.33 -16.91 7.07
CA VAL A 159 21.17 -17.04 6.16
C VAL A 159 20.50 -15.69 5.85
N LEU A 160 20.69 -14.68 6.70
CA LEU A 160 20.18 -13.31 6.48
C LEU A 160 20.89 -12.57 5.32
N SER A 161 22.12 -12.99 4.95
CA SER A 161 22.99 -12.20 4.06
C SER A 161 22.52 -12.14 2.60
N SER A 162 22.03 -13.24 2.03
CA SER A 162 21.64 -13.30 0.61
C SER A 162 20.34 -12.54 0.34
N ARG A 163 19.31 -12.71 1.19
CA ARG A 163 18.03 -12.01 1.08
C ARG A 163 18.17 -10.51 1.36
N ALA A 164 19.02 -10.13 2.33
CA ALA A 164 19.33 -8.73 2.58
C ALA A 164 20.03 -8.08 1.37
N ALA A 165 20.95 -8.80 0.69
CA ALA A 165 21.60 -8.29 -0.51
C ALA A 165 20.63 -8.04 -1.67
N VAL A 166 19.67 -8.95 -1.90
CA VAL A 166 18.63 -8.78 -2.92
C VAL A 166 17.71 -7.60 -2.60
N LEU A 167 17.29 -7.47 -1.34
CA LEU A 167 16.51 -6.32 -0.87
C LEU A 167 17.28 -5.00 -1.12
N VAL A 168 18.56 -4.94 -0.74
CA VAL A 168 19.40 -3.75 -0.96
C VAL A 168 19.52 -3.42 -2.44
N ALA A 169 19.77 -4.42 -3.30
CA ALA A 169 19.85 -4.22 -4.75
C ALA A 169 18.54 -3.66 -5.33
N PHE A 170 17.39 -4.21 -4.93
CA PHE A 170 16.08 -3.70 -5.32
C PHE A 170 15.89 -2.24 -4.90
N LEU A 171 16.22 -1.91 -3.65
CA LEU A 171 16.03 -0.57 -3.09
C LEU A 171 16.90 0.48 -3.79
N LEU A 172 18.16 0.16 -4.08
CA LEU A 172 19.08 1.04 -4.81
C LEU A 172 18.71 1.20 -6.29
N GLY A 173 18.20 0.14 -6.93
CA GLY A 173 17.72 0.20 -8.32
C GLY A 173 16.42 0.98 -8.47
N THR A 174 15.54 0.93 -7.47
CA THR A 174 14.18 1.47 -7.55
C THR A 174 14.07 2.92 -7.06
N PHE A 175 14.83 3.29 -6.02
CA PHE A 175 14.69 4.57 -5.33
C PHE A 175 15.95 5.42 -5.44
N ARG A 176 15.78 6.73 -5.68
CA ARG A 176 16.87 7.72 -5.67
C ARG A 176 17.24 8.21 -4.25
N GLY A 177 16.90 7.43 -3.24
CA GLY A 177 17.02 7.78 -1.82
C GLY A 177 15.98 7.03 -1.00
N VAL A 178 16.44 6.34 0.04
CA VAL A 178 15.61 5.51 0.92
C VAL A 178 15.79 6.01 2.33
N SER A 179 14.71 6.48 2.94
CA SER A 179 14.71 7.01 4.30
C SER A 179 14.57 5.89 5.32
N ARG A 180 15.35 5.96 6.40
CA ARG A 180 15.23 4.99 7.52
C ARG A 180 13.83 4.97 8.09
N LYS A 181 13.19 6.14 8.15
CA LYS A 181 11.86 6.31 8.71
C LYS A 181 10.83 5.36 8.11
N TYR A 182 10.94 5.02 6.82
CA TYR A 182 9.99 4.19 6.09
C TYR A 182 10.59 2.84 5.65
N SER A 183 11.70 2.40 6.25
CA SER A 183 12.44 1.20 5.84
C SER A 183 11.57 -0.06 5.75
N GLN A 184 10.71 -0.30 6.76
CA GLN A 184 9.74 -1.39 6.76
C GLN A 184 8.76 -1.31 5.59
N LEU A 185 8.26 -0.12 5.24
CA LEU A 185 7.34 0.07 4.11
C LEU A 185 8.01 -0.25 2.76
N TYR A 186 9.29 0.11 2.60
CA TYR A 186 10.04 -0.24 1.40
C TYR A 186 10.34 -1.74 1.33
N ALA A 187 10.62 -2.36 2.47
CA ALA A 187 10.82 -3.81 2.58
C ALA A 187 9.55 -4.59 2.23
N LEU A 188 8.37 -4.09 2.62
CA LEU A 188 7.09 -4.69 2.25
C LEU A 188 6.76 -4.51 0.76
N GLU A 189 7.18 -3.41 0.13
CA GLU A 189 7.09 -3.28 -1.33
C GLU A 189 7.95 -4.33 -2.03
N PHE A 190 9.19 -4.54 -1.57
CA PHE A 190 10.05 -5.61 -2.08
C PHE A 190 9.37 -6.97 -1.92
N ALA A 191 8.82 -7.25 -0.73
CA ALA A 191 8.14 -8.51 -0.47
C ALA A 191 6.95 -8.72 -1.42
N TYR A 192 6.06 -7.73 -1.52
CA TYR A 192 4.92 -7.75 -2.43
C TYR A 192 5.32 -8.09 -3.87
N ARG A 193 6.49 -7.61 -4.32
CA ARG A 193 6.99 -7.85 -5.67
C ARG A 193 7.65 -9.20 -5.89
N SER A 194 8.31 -9.76 -4.87
CA SER A 194 9.03 -11.04 -5.05
C SER A 194 8.13 -12.25 -4.82
N LEU A 195 6.96 -12.06 -4.21
CA LEU A 195 5.91 -13.06 -4.09
C LEU A 195 5.20 -13.27 -5.44
N ALA A 196 5.59 -14.34 -6.15
CA ALA A 196 5.21 -14.65 -7.54
C ALA A 196 3.68 -14.69 -7.82
N ASP A 197 2.85 -15.04 -6.84
CA ASP A 197 1.37 -15.11 -6.97
C ASP A 197 0.63 -13.90 -6.38
N SER A 198 1.33 -12.88 -5.88
CA SER A 198 0.72 -11.80 -5.08
C SER A 198 0.64 -10.43 -5.77
N ALA A 199 1.32 -10.25 -6.90
CA ALA A 199 1.35 -9.00 -7.65
C ALA A 199 0.12 -8.80 -8.55
N GLU A 200 -1.02 -9.41 -8.22
CA GLU A 200 -2.26 -9.14 -8.97
C GLU A 200 -2.80 -7.75 -8.65
N PRO A 201 -2.97 -6.85 -9.65
CA PRO A 201 -3.48 -5.50 -9.43
C PRO A 201 -4.82 -5.46 -8.69
N ILE A 202 -5.68 -6.45 -8.94
CA ILE A 202 -6.97 -6.61 -8.26
C ILE A 202 -6.79 -6.89 -6.77
N ARG A 203 -5.83 -7.73 -6.39
CA ARG A 203 -5.57 -8.06 -4.97
C ARG A 203 -5.16 -6.81 -4.20
N LEU A 204 -4.22 -6.04 -4.73
CA LEU A 204 -3.80 -4.79 -4.10
C LEU A 204 -4.97 -3.81 -4.02
N LEU A 205 -5.77 -3.67 -5.08
CA LEU A 205 -6.95 -2.80 -5.08
C LEU A 205 -8.01 -3.26 -4.06
N SER A 206 -8.17 -4.57 -3.86
CA SER A 206 -9.04 -5.15 -2.82
C SER A 206 -8.56 -4.78 -1.40
N MET A 207 -7.25 -4.81 -1.15
CA MET A 207 -6.67 -4.38 0.13
C MET A 207 -7.00 -2.91 0.43
N PHE A 208 -7.07 -2.04 -0.59
CA PHE A 208 -7.44 -0.64 -0.42
C PHE A 208 -8.90 -0.42 0.04
N VAL A 209 -9.84 -1.25 -0.44
CA VAL A 209 -11.25 -1.13 -0.07
C VAL A 209 -11.60 -1.86 1.23
N ARG A 210 -10.77 -2.81 1.66
CA ARG A 210 -10.92 -3.54 2.93
C ARG A 210 -10.15 -2.91 4.09
N GLY A 211 -9.02 -2.27 3.80
CA GLY A 211 -8.17 -1.67 4.81
C GLY A 211 -8.74 -0.39 5.42
N ARG A 212 -8.25 0.00 6.60
CA ARG A 212 -8.76 1.13 7.39
C ARG A 212 -8.23 2.48 6.89
N ILE A 213 -8.86 3.56 7.35
CA ILE A 213 -8.46 4.94 7.00
C ILE A 213 -7.01 5.20 7.43
N SER A 214 -6.13 5.50 6.47
CA SER A 214 -4.84 6.14 6.73
C SER A 214 -4.86 7.62 6.35
N ARG A 215 -4.59 8.48 7.33
CA ARG A 215 -4.57 9.94 7.20
C ARG A 215 -3.16 10.43 6.91
N ARG A 216 -3.04 11.67 6.43
CA ARG A 216 -1.73 12.29 6.19
C ARG A 216 -0.85 12.31 7.42
N LYS A 217 -1.44 12.58 8.59
CA LYS A 217 -0.75 12.55 9.88
C LYS A 217 -0.10 11.19 10.13
N THR A 218 -0.79 10.08 9.83
CA THR A 218 -0.30 8.71 10.01
C THR A 218 0.98 8.45 9.21
N ILE A 219 1.02 8.90 7.96
CA ILE A 219 2.22 8.79 7.12
C ILE A 219 3.34 9.67 7.68
N THR A 220 3.05 10.93 8.02
CA THR A 220 4.08 11.85 8.50
C THR A 220 4.63 11.50 9.88
N SER A 221 3.87 10.79 10.72
CA SER A 221 4.31 10.32 12.04
C SER A 221 4.78 8.87 12.04
N TYR A 222 4.84 8.22 10.87
CA TYR A 222 5.29 6.83 10.76
C TYR A 222 6.75 6.71 11.22
N VAL A 223 7.06 5.63 11.92
CA VAL A 223 8.41 5.27 12.33
C VAL A 223 8.55 3.77 12.11
N ALA A 224 9.50 3.38 11.26
CA ALA A 224 9.79 1.98 11.03
C ALA A 224 10.25 1.29 12.34
N PRO A 225 9.83 0.03 12.58
CA PRO A 225 10.34 -0.75 13.70
C PRO A 225 11.85 -0.97 13.57
N TYR A 226 12.50 -1.20 14.71
CA TYR A 226 13.92 -1.54 14.73
C TYR A 226 14.22 -2.86 14.00
N LEU A 227 13.32 -3.83 14.14
CA LEU A 227 13.35 -5.10 13.42
C LEU A 227 12.36 -5.04 12.28
N ILE A 228 12.87 -5.12 11.05
CA ILE A 228 12.05 -5.17 9.85
C ILE A 228 11.56 -6.60 9.65
N ARG A 229 10.26 -6.75 9.37
CA ARG A 229 9.62 -8.04 9.08
C ARG A 229 9.30 -8.16 7.60
N LEU A 230 9.70 -9.27 6.99
CA LEU A 230 9.36 -9.66 5.63
C LEU A 230 8.57 -10.98 5.66
N PRO A 231 7.45 -11.11 4.93
CA PRO A 231 6.73 -12.39 4.80
C PRO A 231 7.65 -13.53 4.32
N SER A 232 7.46 -14.75 4.84
CA SER A 232 8.33 -15.89 4.51
C SER A 232 8.13 -16.46 3.10
N ALA A 233 6.98 -16.20 2.47
CA ALA A 233 6.60 -16.78 1.17
C ALA A 233 7.45 -16.31 -0.03
N LEU A 234 8.52 -15.54 0.22
CA LEU A 234 9.52 -15.07 -0.74
C LEU A 234 10.45 -16.19 -1.22
#